data_AF-A0A1Y3TMY6-F1
#
_entry.id   AF-A0A1Y3TMY6-F1
#
_cell.length_a   1.000
_cell.length_b   1.000
_cell.length_c   1.000
_cell.angle_alpha   90.00
_cell.angle_beta   90.00
_cell.angle_gamma   90.00
#
_symmetry.space_group_name_H-M   'P 1'
#
loop_
_entity.id
_entity.type
_entity.pdbx_description
1 polymer ?
#
loop_
_entity_poly.entity_id
_entity_poly.type
_entity_poly.pdbx_seq_one_letter_code
_entity_poly.pdbx_strand_id
1 'polypeptide(L)'
;MKRNIEIHDVRYMMTLKDMRKNICFRVYDYFGLDCMEMINNRLMNSEYNLDSTFLSYLNDPSIRIVSMRMECIDVLMFNLLIEIKSGMITPDFIGYNSRGIAKLLSYCGRHRETRRKKLNRYVIHYLNHRMPKRGG
;
A
#
# COMPACT_ATOMS: atom_id res chain seq x y z
N MET A 1 23.95 -13.71 -12.18
CA MET A 1 23.01 -14.85 -12.34
C MET A 1 21.65 -14.41 -11.85
N LYS A 2 20.60 -14.43 -12.70
CA LYS A 2 19.21 -14.20 -12.25
C LYS A 2 18.72 -15.51 -11.63
N ARG A 3 18.50 -15.55 -10.31
CA ARG A 3 17.76 -16.65 -9.68
C ARG A 3 16.32 -16.58 -10.20
N ASN A 4 15.77 -17.73 -10.59
CA ASN A 4 14.33 -17.85 -10.78
C ASN A 4 13.72 -17.78 -9.38
N ILE A 5 12.96 -16.72 -9.08
CA ILE A 5 12.28 -16.57 -7.80
C ILE A 5 11.16 -17.60 -7.76
N GLU A 6 11.20 -18.52 -6.81
CA GLU A 6 10.15 -19.53 -6.62
C GLU A 6 9.10 -19.04 -5.62
N ILE A 7 7.89 -19.61 -5.68
CA ILE A 7 6.78 -19.16 -4.82
C ILE A 7 7.04 -19.41 -3.33
N HIS A 8 7.96 -20.30 -2.99
CA HIS A 8 8.40 -20.57 -1.62
C HIS A 8 9.33 -19.48 -1.07
N ASP A 9 9.92 -18.66 -1.94
CA ASP A 9 10.80 -17.55 -1.57
C ASP A 9 10.03 -16.27 -1.24
N VAL A 10 8.70 -16.30 -1.32
CA VAL A 10 7.86 -15.10 -1.18
C VAL A 10 6.71 -15.30 -0.20
N ARG A 11 6.38 -14.24 0.54
CA ARG A 11 5.30 -14.25 1.54
C ARG A 11 4.09 -13.49 1.03
N TYR A 12 2.92 -14.15 0.98
CA TYR A 12 1.67 -13.47 0.61
C TYR A 12 1.36 -12.30 1.56
N MET A 13 1.04 -11.13 1.00
CA MET A 13 0.77 -9.89 1.73
C MET A 13 -0.66 -9.38 1.56
N MET A 14 -1.12 -9.23 0.32
CA MET A 14 -2.39 -8.57 0.01
C MET A 14 -2.96 -9.06 -1.32
N THR A 15 -4.25 -8.81 -1.53
CA THR A 15 -4.91 -8.97 -2.82
C THR A 15 -5.44 -7.62 -3.29
N LEU A 16 -5.11 -7.27 -4.52
CA LEU A 16 -5.65 -6.11 -5.22
C LEU A 16 -6.56 -6.56 -6.36
N LYS A 17 -7.37 -5.62 -6.84
CA LYS A 17 -8.24 -5.83 -8.00
C LYS A 17 -8.08 -4.68 -8.98
N ASP A 18 -7.77 -5.01 -10.23
CA ASP A 18 -7.90 -4.08 -11.34
C ASP A 18 -9.32 -4.17 -11.91
N MET A 19 -10.07 -3.10 -11.74
CA MET A 19 -11.47 -3.01 -12.19
C MET A 19 -11.61 -2.87 -13.70
N ARG A 20 -10.58 -2.42 -14.44
CA ARG A 20 -10.62 -2.32 -15.92
C ARG A 20 -10.70 -3.71 -16.54
N LYS A 21 -9.89 -4.63 -16.02
CA LYS A 21 -9.79 -6.02 -16.50
C LYS A 21 -10.68 -6.97 -15.70
N ASN A 22 -11.25 -6.51 -14.58
CA ASN A 22 -11.98 -7.31 -13.59
C ASN A 22 -11.14 -8.49 -13.05
N ILE A 23 -9.84 -8.27 -12.84
CA ILE A 23 -8.89 -9.30 -12.39
C ILE A 23 -8.45 -9.00 -10.96
N CYS A 24 -8.50 -10.02 -10.10
CA CYS A 24 -7.82 -10.00 -8.80
C CYS A 24 -6.41 -10.57 -8.94
N PHE A 25 -5.44 -9.93 -8.32
CA PHE A 25 -4.06 -10.40 -8.30
C PHE A 25 -3.51 -10.34 -6.87
N ARG A 26 -2.64 -11.31 -6.57
CA ARG A 26 -2.03 -11.45 -5.25
C ARG A 26 -0.67 -10.78 -5.26
N VAL A 27 -0.37 -10.10 -4.16
CA VAL A 27 0.89 -9.39 -3.95
C VAL A 27 1.65 -10.11 -2.84
N TYR A 28 2.93 -10.30 -3.07
CA TYR A 28 3.85 -11.03 -2.21
C TYR A 28 5.05 -10.18 -1.87
N ASP A 29 5.62 -10.43 -0.69
CA ASP A 29 6.86 -9.86 -0.22
C ASP A 29 8.02 -10.78 -0.60
N TYR A 30 9.05 -10.23 -1.24
CA TYR A 30 10.33 -10.91 -1.44
C TYR A 30 11.33 -10.43 -0.37
N PHE A 31 11.30 -11.08 0.80
CA PHE A 31 12.20 -10.82 1.92
C PHE A 31 12.31 -9.34 2.36
N GLY A 32 11.24 -8.56 2.26
CA GLY A 32 11.24 -7.14 2.60
C GLY A 32 12.02 -6.26 1.62
N LEU A 33 12.45 -6.80 0.48
CA LEU A 33 13.20 -6.08 -0.55
C LEU A 33 12.25 -5.51 -1.61
N ASP A 34 11.41 -6.38 -2.17
CA ASP A 34 10.55 -6.04 -3.30
C ASP A 34 9.14 -6.63 -3.14
N CYS A 35 8.14 -5.89 -3.59
CA CYS A 35 6.80 -6.44 -3.79
C CYS A 35 6.73 -7.16 -5.14
N MET A 36 6.09 -8.33 -5.16
CA MET A 36 5.85 -9.10 -6.38
C MET A 36 4.37 -9.38 -6.60
N GLU A 37 3.89 -9.23 -7.83
CA GLU A 37 2.52 -9.52 -8.24
C GLU A 37 2.43 -10.89 -8.91
N MET A 38 1.42 -11.67 -8.56
CA MET A 38 1.08 -12.90 -9.25
C MET A 38 -0.12 -12.68 -10.17
N ILE A 39 0.13 -12.69 -11.47
CA ILE A 39 -0.87 -12.50 -12.53
C ILE A 39 -0.80 -13.71 -13.46
N ASN A 40 -1.93 -14.41 -13.69
CA ASN A 40 -2.00 -15.59 -14.55
C ASN A 40 -0.90 -16.64 -14.23
N ASN A 41 -0.69 -16.94 -12.95
CA ASN A 41 0.34 -17.85 -12.42
C ASN A 41 1.79 -17.45 -12.76
N ARG A 42 2.03 -16.20 -13.14
CA ARG A 42 3.38 -15.64 -13.31
C ARG A 42 3.65 -14.64 -12.20
N LEU A 43 4.78 -14.81 -11.54
CA LEU A 43 5.28 -13.89 -10.53
C LEU A 43 6.12 -12.81 -11.23
N MET A 44 5.78 -11.54 -10.99
CA MET A 44 6.41 -10.38 -11.62
C MET A 44 6.73 -9.33 -10.56
N ASN A 45 7.72 -8.48 -10.79
CA ASN A 45 7.97 -7.35 -9.91
C ASN A 45 6.80 -6.36 -9.98
N SER A 46 6.40 -5.83 -8.84
CA SER A 46 5.37 -4.78 -8.76
C SER A 46 5.98 -3.43 -9.15
N GLU A 47 5.14 -2.50 -9.59
CA GLU A 47 5.55 -1.11 -9.86
C GLU A 47 5.67 -0.26 -8.58
N TYR A 48 5.48 -0.86 -7.41
CA TYR A 48 5.48 -0.21 -6.11
C TYR A 48 6.08 -1.13 -5.04
N ASN A 49 6.48 -0.54 -3.93
CA ASN A 49 6.86 -1.23 -2.69
C ASN A 49 5.94 -0.82 -1.54
N LEU A 50 6.09 -1.43 -0.34
CA LEU A 50 5.30 -1.08 0.84
C LEU A 50 5.72 0.27 1.46
N ASP A 51 5.66 1.34 0.69
CA ASP A 51 6.02 2.70 1.05
C ASP A 51 5.13 3.72 0.31
N SER A 52 5.57 4.97 0.18
CA SER A 52 4.86 6.02 -0.54
C SER A 52 4.54 5.67 -2.00
N THR A 53 5.33 4.84 -2.68
CA THR A 53 5.06 4.40 -4.06
C THR A 53 3.76 3.60 -4.16
N PHE A 54 3.38 2.87 -3.12
CA PHE A 54 2.07 2.20 -3.08
C PHE A 54 0.91 3.19 -3.02
N LEU A 55 1.07 4.33 -2.33
CA LEU A 55 0.06 5.39 -2.33
C LEU A 55 -0.14 5.97 -3.72
N SER A 56 0.97 6.16 -4.46
CA SER A 56 0.95 6.59 -5.86
C SER A 56 0.26 5.56 -6.77
N TYR A 57 0.57 4.28 -6.61
CA TYR A 57 -0.07 3.20 -7.36
C TYR A 57 -1.58 3.14 -7.10
N LEU A 58 -2.00 3.25 -5.83
CA LEU A 58 -3.42 3.30 -5.46
C LEU A 58 -4.15 4.53 -5.98
N ASN A 59 -3.44 5.56 -6.47
CA ASN A 59 -4.04 6.77 -7.02
C ASN A 59 -4.80 6.49 -8.33
N ASP A 60 -4.47 5.42 -9.06
CA ASP A 60 -5.24 4.97 -10.23
C ASP A 60 -6.66 4.56 -9.80
N PRO A 61 -7.73 5.16 -10.36
CA PRO A 61 -9.11 4.86 -9.95
C PRO A 61 -9.55 3.40 -10.18
N SER A 62 -8.91 2.65 -11.08
CA SER A 62 -9.29 1.25 -11.34
C SER A 62 -8.76 0.27 -10.30
N ILE A 63 -7.73 0.63 -9.54
CA ILE A 63 -7.14 -0.27 -8.55
C ILE A 63 -7.91 -0.21 -7.24
N ARG A 64 -8.25 -1.37 -6.69
CA ARG A 64 -8.90 -1.51 -5.38
C ARG A 64 -8.15 -2.47 -4.48
N ILE A 65 -8.09 -2.14 -3.19
CA ILE A 65 -7.65 -3.06 -2.14
C ILE A 65 -8.79 -4.03 -1.84
N VAL A 66 -8.56 -5.33 -2.05
CA VAL A 66 -9.52 -6.39 -1.69
C VAL A 66 -9.25 -6.87 -0.28
N SER A 67 -8.00 -7.20 0.01
CA SER A 67 -7.55 -7.62 1.35
C SER A 67 -6.08 -7.28 1.54
N MET A 68 -5.68 -7.05 2.78
CA MET A 68 -4.31 -6.86 3.23
C MET A 68 -4.14 -7.60 4.55
N ARG A 69 -3.04 -8.35 4.67
CA ARG A 69 -2.63 -8.91 5.95
C ARG A 69 -2.20 -7.81 6.90
N MET A 70 -2.42 -8.02 8.20
CA MET A 70 -2.06 -7.03 9.22
C MET A 70 -0.56 -6.71 9.23
N GLU A 71 0.29 -7.72 9.02
CA GLU A 71 1.74 -7.53 8.97
C GLU A 71 2.15 -6.62 7.78
N CYS A 72 1.46 -6.75 6.64
CA CYS A 72 1.67 -5.87 5.48
C CYS A 72 1.28 -4.42 5.79
N ILE A 73 0.16 -4.20 6.49
CA ILE A 73 -0.25 -2.86 6.91
C ILE A 73 0.79 -2.28 7.88
N ASP A 74 1.30 -3.07 8.82
CA ASP A 74 2.27 -2.60 9.81
C ASP A 74 3.60 -2.19 9.16
N VAL A 75 4.09 -2.97 8.20
CA VAL A 75 5.30 -2.64 7.42
C VAL A 75 5.07 -1.36 6.61
N LEU A 76 3.96 -1.26 5.88
CA LEU A 76 3.62 -0.05 5.14
C LEU A 76 3.57 1.18 6.05
N MET A 77 2.89 1.09 7.19
CA MET A 77 2.79 2.22 8.13
C MET A 77 4.16 2.59 8.71
N PHE A 78 5.02 1.62 8.99
CA PHE A 78 6.38 1.88 9.47
C PHE A 78 7.21 2.62 8.42
N ASN A 79 7.19 2.16 7.17
CA ASN A 79 7.92 2.83 6.09
C ASN A 79 7.38 4.24 5.85
N LEU A 80 6.06 4.42 5.77
CA LEU A 80 5.45 5.74 5.64
C LEU A 80 5.85 6.68 6.79
N LEU A 81 5.99 6.17 8.03
CA LEU A 81 6.47 6.99 9.15
C LEU A 81 7.91 7.48 8.92
N ILE A 82 8.79 6.63 8.39
CA ILE A 82 10.17 7.01 8.04
C ILE A 82 10.14 8.11 6.99
N GLU A 83 9.37 7.94 5.92
CA GLU A 83 9.27 8.89 4.81
C GLU A 83 8.64 10.22 5.21
N ILE A 84 7.67 10.21 6.14
CA ILE A 84 7.12 11.43 6.75
C ILE A 84 8.21 12.17 7.52
N LYS A 85 9.01 11.45 8.31
CA LYS A 85 10.08 12.06 9.12
C LYS A 85 11.25 12.56 8.29
N SER A 86 11.55 11.92 7.17
CA SER A 86 12.59 12.36 6.23
C SER A 86 12.13 13.47 5.28
N GLY A 87 10.85 13.86 5.33
CA GLY A 87 10.29 14.93 4.51
C GLY A 87 9.96 14.52 3.07
N MET A 88 9.96 13.23 2.76
CA MET A 88 9.61 12.74 1.41
C MET A 88 8.10 12.81 1.14
N ILE A 89 7.27 12.62 2.18
CA ILE A 89 5.81 12.81 2.06
C ILE A 89 5.49 14.30 2.29
N THR A 90 5.62 15.09 1.24
CA THR A 90 5.35 16.54 1.23
C THR A 90 3.85 16.85 1.09
N PRO A 91 3.42 18.10 1.38
CA PRO A 91 2.05 18.53 1.09
C PRO A 91 1.65 18.33 -0.38
N ASP A 92 2.57 18.59 -1.32
CA ASP A 92 2.34 18.39 -2.75
C ASP A 92 2.12 16.90 -3.06
N PHE A 93 2.97 16.02 -2.54
CA PHE A 93 2.78 14.57 -2.68
C PHE A 93 1.39 14.15 -2.20
N ILE A 94 0.95 14.66 -1.05
CA ILE A 94 -0.37 14.35 -0.49
C ILE A 94 -1.49 14.88 -1.39
N GLY A 95 -1.35 16.07 -1.96
CA GLY A 95 -2.29 16.63 -2.92
C GLY A 95 -2.43 15.74 -4.17
N TYR A 96 -1.30 15.42 -4.81
CA TYR A 96 -1.25 14.59 -6.02
C TYR A 96 -1.77 13.17 -5.80
N ASN A 97 -1.44 12.54 -4.66
CA ASN A 97 -1.78 11.15 -4.35
C ASN A 97 -3.00 11.00 -3.41
N SER A 98 -3.81 12.07 -3.29
CA SER A 98 -4.94 12.14 -2.37
C SER A 98 -5.94 10.98 -2.54
N ARG A 99 -6.20 10.51 -3.77
CA ARG A 99 -7.12 9.39 -3.99
C ARG A 99 -6.54 8.08 -3.46
N GLY A 100 -5.25 7.83 -3.70
CA GLY A 100 -4.55 6.65 -3.19
C GLY A 100 -4.52 6.62 -1.66
N ILE A 101 -4.18 7.77 -1.05
CA ILE A 101 -4.23 7.96 0.41
C ILE A 101 -5.64 7.69 0.95
N ALA A 102 -6.67 8.26 0.33
CA ALA A 102 -8.06 8.05 0.76
C ALA A 102 -8.49 6.57 0.70
N LYS A 103 -8.05 5.82 -0.32
CA LYS A 103 -8.33 4.38 -0.41
C LYS A 103 -7.67 3.59 0.73
N LEU A 104 -6.40 3.85 1.01
CA LEU A 104 -5.69 3.22 2.13
C LEU A 104 -6.39 3.55 3.46
N LEU A 105 -6.68 4.83 3.71
CA LEU A 105 -7.35 5.27 4.95
C LEU A 105 -8.75 4.68 5.10
N SER A 106 -9.52 4.59 4.02
CA SER A 106 -10.83 3.92 4.00
C SER A 106 -10.72 2.43 4.30
N TYR A 107 -9.70 1.75 3.77
CA TYR A 107 -9.42 0.37 4.10
C TYR A 107 -9.07 0.23 5.58
N CYS A 108 -8.02 0.91 6.07
CA CYS A 108 -7.59 0.88 7.47
C CYS A 108 -8.69 1.31 8.46
N GLY A 109 -9.63 2.16 8.05
CA GLY A 109 -10.76 2.57 8.87
C GLY A 109 -11.79 1.48 9.13
N ARG A 110 -11.93 0.52 8.21
CA ARG A 110 -12.83 -0.63 8.33
C ARG A 110 -12.21 -1.78 9.13
N HIS A 111 -10.88 -1.81 9.27
CA HIS A 111 -10.16 -2.85 10.00
C HIS A 111 -9.72 -2.36 11.39
N ARG A 112 -10.54 -2.67 12.41
CA ARG A 112 -10.36 -2.18 13.79
C ARG A 112 -8.97 -2.48 14.37
N GLU A 113 -8.36 -3.59 13.98
CA GLU A 113 -7.03 -4.02 14.42
C GLU A 113 -5.93 -3.07 13.96
N THR A 114 -6.06 -2.46 12.78
CA THR A 114 -5.12 -1.45 12.29
C THR A 114 -4.99 -0.28 13.25
N ARG A 115 -6.07 0.10 13.93
CA ARG A 115 -6.07 1.23 14.88
C ARG A 115 -5.64 0.85 16.29
N ARG A 116 -5.35 -0.43 16.57
CA ARG A 116 -4.85 -0.84 17.91
C ARG A 116 -3.38 -0.44 18.11
N LYS A 117 -2.58 -0.41 17.04
CA LYS A 117 -1.17 -0.03 17.12
C LYS A 117 -0.98 1.48 17.13
N LYS A 118 -0.14 1.98 18.05
CA LYS A 118 0.17 3.42 18.21
C LYS A 118 0.77 4.01 16.94
N LEU A 119 1.70 3.29 16.29
CA LEU A 119 2.34 3.72 15.05
C LEU A 119 1.31 3.93 13.93
N ASN A 120 0.48 2.92 13.65
CA ASN A 120 -0.53 2.99 12.61
C ASN A 120 -1.51 4.14 12.85
N ARG A 121 -1.94 4.35 14.11
CA ARG A 121 -2.79 5.50 14.47
C ARG A 121 -2.13 6.83 14.13
N TYR A 122 -0.84 6.99 14.43
CA TYR A 122 -0.11 8.22 14.14
C TYR A 122 -0.07 8.50 12.63
N VAL A 123 0.29 7.51 11.81
CA VAL A 123 0.39 7.68 10.35
C VAL A 123 -0.99 7.94 9.74
N ILE A 124 -2.00 7.18 10.14
CA ILE A 124 -3.40 7.40 9.73
C ILE A 124 -3.85 8.80 10.11
N HIS A 125 -3.54 9.26 11.32
CA HIS A 125 -3.89 10.61 11.78
C HIS A 125 -3.18 11.69 10.96
N TYR A 126 -1.86 11.54 10.76
CA TYR A 126 -1.05 12.47 9.97
C TYR A 126 -1.62 12.62 8.55
N LEU A 127 -1.84 11.50 7.85
CA LEU A 127 -2.36 11.51 6.49
C LEU A 127 -3.77 12.12 6.44
N ASN A 128 -4.68 11.73 7.34
CA ASN A 128 -6.02 12.33 7.40
C ASN A 128 -5.99 13.84 7.63
N HIS A 129 -5.10 14.32 8.50
CA HIS A 129 -5.01 15.75 8.84
C HIS A 129 -4.43 16.58 7.69
N ARG A 130 -3.51 16.00 6.92
CA ARG A 130 -2.83 16.66 5.80
C ARG A 130 -3.59 16.56 4.48
N MET A 131 -4.54 15.65 4.36
CA MET A 131 -5.41 15.54 3.19
C MET A 131 -6.16 16.86 2.97
N PRO A 132 -6.31 17.32 1.71
CA PRO A 132 -7.13 18.48 1.41
C PRO A 132 -8.54 18.23 1.92
N LYS A 133 -9.02 19.13 2.79
CA LYS A 133 -10.42 19.08 3.25
C LYS A 133 -11.28 19.27 2.01
N ARG A 134 -12.19 18.32 1.74
CA ARG A 134 -13.24 18.52 0.74
C ARG A 134 -13.95 19.81 1.13
N GLY A 135 -13.83 20.85 0.30
CA GLY A 135 -14.50 22.13 0.53
C GLY A 135 -15.99 21.87 0.75
N GLY A 136 -16.55 22.53 1.76
CA GLY A 136 -17.99 22.74 1.88
C GLY A 136 -18.48 23.73 0.83
#